data_AF-A0A2D5VPA4-F1
#
_entry.id   AF-A0A2D5VPA4-F1
#
_cell.length_a   1.000
_cell.length_b   1.000
_cell.length_c   1.000
_cell.angle_alpha   90.00
_cell.angle_beta   90.00
_cell.angle_gamma   90.00
#
_symmetry.space_group_name_H-M   'P 1'
#
loop_
_entity.id
_entity.type
_entity.pdbx_description
1 polymer ?
#
loop_
_entity_poly.entity_id
_entity_poly.type
_entity_poly.pdbx_seq_one_letter_code
_entity_poly.pdbx_strand_id
1 'polypeptide(L)'
;MEVTRDLDNSIKSFETRVQNLILKGDKRKASNLLEEHISQNKPITEKEILKFTLEPSGMTVAHKLAHRGDKITDKEILMLCGEDRSKENSLYGHSGCSVAYIMAKKGHSFSDKDILKLGSENNKSTVAHAMASHGHFFEDLEVLKFKDDKGTSVAHIMASNGHTFKEVELLNITNDFGFSVKDFQSVSDSRSEQL
;
A
#
# COMPACT_ATOMS: atom_id res chain seq x y z
N MET A 1 -17.06 36.35 -18.27
CA MET A 1 -15.94 36.77 -17.41
C MET A 1 -15.77 35.86 -16.17
N GLU A 2 -16.43 34.70 -16.08
CA GLU A 2 -16.34 33.81 -14.90
C GLU A 2 -15.25 32.73 -15.01
N VAL A 3 -14.83 32.34 -16.22
CA VAL A 3 -13.90 31.22 -16.44
C VAL A 3 -12.48 31.47 -15.91
N THR A 4 -12.04 32.74 -15.85
CA THR A 4 -10.70 33.10 -15.37
C THR A 4 -10.59 33.06 -13.84
N ARG A 5 -11.70 33.23 -13.13
CA ARG A 5 -11.74 33.24 -11.65
C ARG A 5 -11.63 31.84 -11.05
N ASP A 6 -12.22 30.84 -11.70
CA ASP A 6 -12.16 29.45 -11.22
C ASP A 6 -10.79 28.81 -11.46
N LEU A 7 -10.11 29.23 -12.54
CA LEU A 7 -8.74 28.82 -12.83
C LEU A 7 -7.76 29.45 -11.82
N ASP A 8 -7.87 30.76 -11.56
CA ASP A 8 -7.04 31.46 -10.56
C ASP A 8 -7.23 30.92 -9.14
N ASN A 9 -8.46 30.51 -8.78
CA ASN A 9 -8.74 29.91 -7.48
C ASN A 9 -8.19 28.48 -7.38
N SER A 10 -8.21 27.70 -8.47
CA SER A 10 -7.58 26.38 -8.53
C SER A 10 -6.05 26.48 -8.45
N ILE A 11 -5.45 27.46 -9.13
CA ILE A 11 -4.01 27.75 -9.10
C ILE A 11 -3.59 28.19 -7.70
N LYS A 12 -4.31 29.11 -7.04
CA LYS A 12 -4.00 29.52 -5.66
C LYS A 12 -4.18 28.40 -4.63
N SER A 13 -5.20 27.55 -4.80
CA SER A 13 -5.41 26.38 -3.94
C SER A 13 -4.28 25.37 -4.09
N PHE A 14 -3.81 25.18 -5.33
CA PHE A 14 -2.66 24.35 -5.67
C PHE A 14 -1.35 24.94 -5.12
N GLU A 15 -1.08 26.22 -5.32
CA GLU A 15 0.09 26.92 -4.76
C GLU A 15 0.12 26.83 -3.23
N THR A 16 -1.02 27.01 -2.56
CA THR A 16 -1.12 26.90 -1.10
C THR A 16 -0.87 25.47 -0.62
N ARG A 17 -1.28 24.45 -1.39
CA ARG A 17 -1.04 23.03 -1.07
C ARG A 17 0.40 22.60 -1.35
N VAL A 18 0.99 23.08 -2.43
CA VAL A 18 2.41 22.88 -2.76
C VAL A 18 3.30 23.62 -1.76
N GLN A 19 2.97 24.86 -1.37
CA GLN A 19 3.67 25.59 -0.30
C GLN A 19 3.60 24.86 1.04
N ASN A 20 2.46 24.23 1.37
CA ASN A 20 2.32 23.39 2.57
C ASN A 20 3.13 22.07 2.49
N LEU A 21 3.37 21.54 1.29
CA LEU A 21 4.24 20.38 1.06
C LEU A 21 5.73 20.77 1.12
N ILE A 22 6.08 21.93 0.58
CA ILE A 22 7.40 22.58 0.68
C ILE A 22 7.75 22.90 2.15
N LEU A 23 6.78 23.36 2.94
CA LEU A 23 6.94 23.60 4.38
C LEU A 23 7.22 22.32 5.20
N LYS A 24 6.94 21.13 4.63
CA LYS A 24 7.16 19.82 5.27
C LYS A 24 8.49 19.14 4.92
N GLY A 25 9.36 19.77 4.11
CA GLY A 25 10.79 19.44 4.14
C GLY A 25 11.53 19.32 2.80
N ASP A 26 10.91 19.42 1.63
CA ASP A 26 11.67 19.27 0.37
C ASP A 26 11.30 20.33 -0.68
N LYS A 27 11.95 21.49 -0.53
CA LYS A 27 11.68 22.72 -1.29
C LYS A 27 12.26 22.70 -2.71
N ARG A 28 13.25 21.84 -3.00
CA ARG A 28 14.10 21.94 -4.20
C ARG A 28 13.48 21.21 -5.41
N LYS A 29 12.98 19.99 -5.21
CA LYS A 29 12.29 19.23 -6.27
C LYS A 29 10.92 19.82 -6.60
N ALA A 30 10.22 20.34 -5.59
CA ALA A 30 8.95 21.04 -5.80
C ALA A 30 9.15 22.31 -6.64
N SER A 31 10.25 23.04 -6.42
CA SER A 31 10.65 24.21 -7.23
C SER A 31 10.92 23.82 -8.68
N ASN A 32 11.69 22.76 -8.94
CA ASN A 32 12.03 22.35 -10.30
C ASN A 32 10.81 21.88 -11.12
N LEU A 33 9.88 21.15 -10.48
CA LEU A 33 8.63 20.72 -11.13
C LEU A 33 7.67 21.88 -11.39
N LEU A 34 7.63 22.87 -10.48
CA LEU A 34 6.94 24.13 -10.73
C LEU A 34 7.58 24.88 -11.91
N GLU A 35 8.91 25.01 -11.95
CA GLU A 35 9.63 25.70 -13.03
C GLU A 35 9.42 25.05 -14.41
N GLU A 36 9.41 23.71 -14.49
CA GLU A 36 9.16 22.98 -15.74
C GLU A 36 7.73 23.18 -16.26
N HIS A 37 6.73 23.13 -15.37
CA HIS A 37 5.32 23.31 -15.75
C HIS A 37 4.97 24.77 -16.06
N ILE A 38 5.59 25.73 -15.35
CA ILE A 38 5.50 27.16 -15.66
C ILE A 38 6.11 27.44 -17.05
N SER A 39 7.24 26.81 -17.37
CA SER A 39 7.91 26.95 -18.68
C SER A 39 7.08 26.39 -19.84
N GLN A 40 6.35 25.28 -19.62
CA GLN A 40 5.53 24.63 -20.64
C GLN A 40 4.06 25.08 -20.66
N ASN A 41 3.65 25.99 -19.76
CA ASN A 41 2.27 26.44 -19.58
C ASN A 41 1.24 25.29 -19.51
N LYS A 42 1.65 24.16 -18.92
CA LYS A 42 0.82 22.95 -18.79
C LYS A 42 0.26 22.89 -17.36
N PRO A 43 -1.06 22.69 -17.18
CA PRO A 43 -1.62 22.53 -15.84
C PRO A 43 -1.08 21.25 -15.19
N ILE A 44 -0.57 21.37 -13.95
CA ILE A 44 -0.20 20.21 -13.14
C ILE A 44 -1.48 19.50 -12.72
N THR A 45 -1.55 18.21 -13.03
CA THR A 45 -2.68 17.36 -12.68
C THR A 45 -2.53 16.79 -11.26
N GLU A 46 -3.65 16.49 -10.59
CA GLU A 46 -3.65 15.84 -9.28
C GLU A 46 -2.83 14.55 -9.27
N LYS A 47 -2.89 13.80 -10.38
CA LYS A 47 -2.13 12.56 -10.58
C LYS A 47 -0.60 12.79 -10.60
N GLU A 48 -0.13 13.88 -11.20
CA GLU A 48 1.29 14.26 -11.20
C GLU A 48 1.77 14.63 -9.79
N ILE A 49 0.91 15.28 -8.99
CA ILE A 49 1.21 15.60 -7.57
C ILE A 49 1.37 14.31 -6.75
N LEU A 50 0.46 13.34 -6.93
CA LEU A 50 0.48 12.09 -6.18
C LEU A 50 1.75 11.26 -6.42
N LYS A 51 2.34 11.37 -7.62
CA LYS A 51 3.59 10.71 -8.01
C LYS A 51 4.85 11.37 -7.44
N PHE A 52 4.74 12.56 -6.84
CA PHE A 52 5.90 13.31 -6.37
C PHE A 52 6.60 12.64 -5.18
N THR A 53 7.88 12.28 -5.33
CA THR A 53 8.75 11.70 -4.29
C THR A 53 9.20 12.74 -3.26
N LEU A 54 9.00 12.44 -1.98
CA LEU A 54 9.36 13.25 -0.82
C LEU A 54 10.67 12.75 -0.21
N GLU A 55 11.73 13.57 -0.27
CA GLU A 55 12.97 13.31 0.45
C GLU A 55 12.84 13.72 1.93
N PRO A 56 13.62 13.10 2.84
CA PRO A 56 14.61 12.04 2.63
C PRO A 56 13.99 10.63 2.62
N SER A 57 12.66 10.51 2.69
CA SER A 57 11.98 9.22 2.93
C SER A 57 11.92 8.30 1.71
N GLY A 58 12.14 8.83 0.49
CA GLY A 58 11.92 8.10 -0.76
C GLY A 58 10.44 7.80 -1.07
N MET A 59 9.50 8.25 -0.24
CA MET A 59 8.06 8.00 -0.39
C MET A 59 7.38 9.08 -1.21
N THR A 60 6.38 8.73 -2.02
CA THR A 60 5.60 9.76 -2.73
C THR A 60 4.53 10.42 -1.86
N VAL A 61 3.94 11.53 -2.34
CA VAL A 61 2.77 12.16 -1.71
C VAL A 61 1.64 11.15 -1.51
N ALA A 62 1.40 10.27 -2.50
CA ALA A 62 0.41 9.21 -2.38
C ALA A 62 0.67 8.27 -1.19
N HIS A 63 1.93 7.90 -0.93
CA HIS A 63 2.27 7.08 0.25
C HIS A 63 1.93 7.81 1.55
N LYS A 64 2.17 9.12 1.62
CA LYS A 64 1.84 9.91 2.83
C LYS A 64 0.34 10.00 3.06
N LEU A 65 -0.44 10.20 2.00
CA LEU A 65 -1.90 10.22 2.04
C LEU A 65 -2.46 8.84 2.44
N ALA A 66 -1.98 7.77 1.81
CA ALA A 66 -2.32 6.40 2.18
C ALA A 66 -2.01 6.09 3.66
N HIS A 67 -0.86 6.55 4.18
CA HIS A 67 -0.51 6.36 5.58
C HIS A 67 -1.44 7.11 6.55
N ARG A 68 -1.99 8.27 6.12
CA ARG A 68 -3.02 9.01 6.87
C ARG A 68 -4.41 8.36 6.78
N GLY A 69 -4.59 7.40 5.87
CA GLY A 69 -5.85 6.70 5.63
C GLY A 69 -6.67 7.28 4.49
N ASP A 70 -6.15 8.26 3.76
CA ASP A 70 -6.85 8.84 2.61
C ASP A 70 -7.06 7.79 1.51
N LYS A 71 -8.26 7.81 0.91
CA LYS A 71 -8.64 6.84 -0.13
C LYS A 71 -8.05 7.25 -1.48
N ILE A 72 -7.23 6.36 -2.05
CA ILE A 72 -6.68 6.48 -3.40
C ILE A 72 -7.23 5.33 -4.23
N THR A 73 -7.73 5.63 -5.43
CA THR A 73 -8.36 4.62 -6.31
C THR A 73 -7.62 4.42 -7.63
N ASP A 74 -6.75 5.37 -8.02
CA ASP A 74 -6.00 5.26 -9.26
C ASP A 74 -5.02 4.09 -9.23
N LYS A 75 -5.23 3.10 -10.11
CA LYS A 75 -4.40 1.88 -10.20
C LYS A 75 -2.92 2.21 -10.37
N GLU A 76 -2.59 3.17 -11.25
CA GLU A 76 -1.20 3.62 -11.43
C GLU A 76 -0.57 4.18 -10.15
N ILE A 77 -1.35 4.91 -9.35
CA ILE A 77 -0.86 5.49 -8.10
C ILE A 77 -0.72 4.40 -7.03
N LEU A 78 -1.66 3.46 -6.98
CA LEU A 78 -1.65 2.31 -6.08
C LEU A 78 -0.41 1.40 -6.31
N MET A 79 0.05 1.31 -7.55
CA MET A 79 1.24 0.54 -7.95
C MET A 79 2.57 1.26 -7.69
N LEU A 80 2.58 2.53 -7.26
CA LEU A 80 3.82 3.21 -6.94
C LEU A 80 4.49 2.56 -5.73
N CYS A 81 5.76 2.23 -5.85
CA CYS A 81 6.61 1.80 -4.74
C CYS A 81 7.47 2.97 -4.25
N GLY A 82 7.68 3.06 -2.93
CA GLY A 82 8.66 4.00 -2.37
C GLY A 82 10.08 3.65 -2.84
N GLU A 83 10.86 4.66 -3.21
CA GLU A 83 12.26 4.47 -3.57
C GLU A 83 13.07 4.02 -2.34
N ASP A 84 13.77 2.88 -2.45
CA ASP A 84 14.64 2.38 -1.38
C ASP A 84 15.96 3.16 -1.38
N ARG A 85 15.98 4.28 -0.64
CA ARG A 85 17.20 5.02 -0.37
C ARG A 85 17.59 4.82 1.08
N SER A 86 18.46 3.83 1.26
CA SER A 86 19.08 3.39 2.51
C SER A 86 18.11 3.05 3.65
N LYS A 87 18.14 1.78 4.06
CA LYS A 87 17.48 1.22 5.26
C LYS A 87 17.64 2.07 6.52
N GLU A 88 18.64 2.95 6.56
CA GLU A 88 19.01 3.81 7.70
C GLU A 88 18.06 4.99 7.94
N ASN A 89 17.24 5.42 6.98
CA ASN A 89 16.40 6.62 7.14
C ASN A 89 14.89 6.41 6.93
N SER A 90 14.44 5.15 6.88
CA SER A 90 13.00 4.83 6.84
C SER A 90 12.39 5.08 8.23
N LEU A 91 12.15 6.36 8.56
CA LEU A 91 11.46 6.83 9.78
C LEU A 91 10.11 6.13 10.02
N TYR A 92 9.57 5.49 8.99
CA TYR A 92 8.29 4.80 9.04
C TYR A 92 8.41 3.28 8.82
N GLY A 93 9.55 2.73 8.41
CA GLY A 93 9.71 1.28 8.16
C GLY A 93 8.87 0.75 6.99
N HIS A 94 8.53 1.60 6.01
CA HIS A 94 7.75 1.22 4.82
C HIS A 94 8.56 1.47 3.52
N SER A 95 9.90 1.45 3.59
CA SER A 95 10.74 1.52 2.37
C SER A 95 10.44 0.30 1.48
N GLY A 96 10.35 0.52 0.17
CA GLY A 96 10.03 -0.53 -0.80
C GLY A 96 8.59 -1.10 -0.71
N CYS A 97 7.66 -0.41 -0.03
CA CYS A 97 6.25 -0.78 -0.03
C CYS A 97 5.49 -0.03 -1.13
N SER A 98 4.49 -0.68 -1.73
CA SER A 98 3.55 0.00 -2.64
C SER A 98 2.53 0.85 -1.86
N VAL A 99 1.95 1.86 -2.52
CA VAL A 99 0.84 2.66 -1.96
C VAL A 99 -0.33 1.74 -1.57
N ALA A 100 -0.69 0.77 -2.42
CA ALA A 100 -1.72 -0.21 -2.12
C ALA A 100 -1.44 -1.02 -0.84
N TYR A 101 -0.18 -1.41 -0.63
CA TYR A 101 0.21 -2.17 0.56
C TYR A 101 0.03 -1.33 1.84
N ILE A 102 0.40 -0.05 1.80
CA ILE A 102 0.18 0.87 2.93
C ILE A 102 -1.33 1.02 3.20
N MET A 103 -2.13 1.19 2.16
CA MET A 103 -3.59 1.29 2.29
C MET A 103 -4.19 0.00 2.88
N ALA A 104 -3.76 -1.17 2.43
CA ALA A 104 -4.20 -2.45 2.98
C ALA A 104 -3.84 -2.61 4.46
N LYS A 105 -2.65 -2.16 4.87
CA LYS A 105 -2.26 -2.09 6.29
C LYS A 105 -3.11 -1.12 7.12
N LYS A 106 -3.90 -0.25 6.48
CA LYS A 106 -4.86 0.65 7.11
C LYS A 106 -6.29 0.14 7.01
N GLY A 107 -6.49 -1.10 6.52
CA GLY A 107 -7.80 -1.74 6.40
C GLY A 107 -8.56 -1.44 5.11
N HIS A 108 -7.93 -0.78 4.11
CA HIS A 108 -8.53 -0.67 2.78
C HIS A 108 -8.46 -2.02 2.06
N SER A 109 -9.51 -2.35 1.31
CA SER A 109 -9.61 -3.61 0.56
C SER A 109 -9.47 -3.39 -0.95
N PHE A 110 -8.92 -4.40 -1.62
CA PHE A 110 -8.73 -4.45 -3.06
C PHE A 110 -9.18 -5.80 -3.61
N SER A 111 -9.75 -5.81 -4.82
CA SER A 111 -10.17 -7.04 -5.52
C SER A 111 -9.31 -7.37 -6.74
N ASP A 112 -8.55 -6.40 -7.24
CA ASP A 112 -7.70 -6.56 -8.42
C ASP A 112 -6.48 -7.43 -8.09
N LYS A 113 -6.32 -8.55 -8.79
CA LYS A 113 -5.22 -9.50 -8.59
C LYS A 113 -3.83 -8.88 -8.77
N ASP A 114 -3.67 -7.96 -9.71
CA ASP A 114 -2.39 -7.27 -9.95
C ASP A 114 -2.00 -6.47 -8.71
N ILE A 115 -2.99 -5.81 -8.09
CA ILE A 115 -2.81 -5.04 -6.86
C ILE A 115 -2.53 -5.99 -5.68
N LEU A 116 -3.30 -7.08 -5.56
CA LEU A 116 -3.14 -8.07 -4.49
C LEU A 116 -1.76 -8.72 -4.43
N LYS A 117 -1.09 -8.83 -5.58
CA LYS A 117 0.26 -9.39 -5.72
C LYS A 117 1.38 -8.38 -5.37
N LEU A 118 1.08 -7.08 -5.31
CA LEU A 118 2.09 -6.07 -4.98
C LEU A 118 2.68 -6.36 -3.59
N GLY A 119 4.01 -6.47 -3.55
CA GLY A 119 4.77 -6.84 -2.36
C GLY A 119 5.45 -5.66 -1.70
N SER A 120 5.78 -5.84 -0.42
CA SER A 120 6.83 -5.11 0.26
C SER A 120 8.18 -5.74 -0.08
N GLU A 121 9.16 -4.96 -0.52
CA GLU A 121 10.51 -5.44 -0.84
C GLU A 121 11.22 -6.06 0.37
N ASN A 122 10.87 -5.62 1.59
CA ASN A 122 11.56 -6.04 2.81
C ASN A 122 11.27 -7.47 3.25
N ASN A 123 10.06 -7.98 2.97
CA ASN A 123 9.62 -9.29 3.46
C ASN A 123 8.78 -10.06 2.43
N LYS A 124 8.68 -9.58 1.19
CA LYS A 124 7.84 -10.14 0.12
C LYS A 124 6.36 -10.30 0.51
N SER A 125 5.92 -9.69 1.62
CA SER A 125 4.53 -9.73 2.05
C SER A 125 3.71 -8.89 1.09
N THR A 126 2.62 -9.46 0.59
CA THR A 126 1.79 -8.82 -0.43
C THR A 126 0.63 -8.03 0.16
N VAL A 127 -0.03 -7.21 -0.67
CA VAL A 127 -1.31 -6.56 -0.33
C VAL A 127 -2.32 -7.57 0.21
N ALA A 128 -2.42 -8.76 -0.41
CA ALA A 128 -3.31 -9.82 0.08
C ALA A 128 -2.97 -10.29 1.50
N HIS A 129 -1.68 -10.39 1.87
CA HIS A 129 -1.29 -10.71 3.24
C HIS A 129 -1.74 -9.62 4.21
N ALA A 130 -1.49 -8.34 3.88
CA ALA A 130 -1.89 -7.22 4.72
C ALA A 130 -3.42 -7.14 4.90
N MET A 131 -4.20 -7.41 3.85
CA MET A 131 -5.65 -7.49 3.90
C MET A 131 -6.12 -8.67 4.77
N ALA A 132 -5.54 -9.86 4.58
CA ALA A 132 -5.87 -11.04 5.38
C ALA A 132 -5.58 -10.84 6.86
N SER A 133 -4.50 -10.13 7.21
CA SER A 133 -4.20 -9.76 8.61
C SER A 133 -5.25 -8.85 9.24
N HIS A 134 -6.01 -8.10 8.42
CA HIS A 134 -7.15 -7.30 8.85
C HIS A 134 -8.48 -8.07 8.80
N GLY A 135 -8.45 -9.40 8.61
CA GLY A 135 -9.64 -10.24 8.57
C GLY A 135 -10.37 -10.25 7.23
N HIS A 136 -9.75 -9.75 6.15
CA HIS A 136 -10.33 -9.91 4.82
C HIS A 136 -10.19 -11.37 4.35
N PHE A 137 -11.26 -11.92 3.79
CA PHE A 137 -11.29 -13.29 3.28
C PHE A 137 -11.08 -13.31 1.76
N PHE A 138 -10.34 -14.31 1.28
CA PHE A 138 -10.14 -14.57 -0.13
C PHE A 138 -10.62 -15.98 -0.46
N GLU A 139 -11.36 -16.13 -1.55
CA GLU A 139 -11.80 -17.44 -2.07
C GLU A 139 -10.90 -17.95 -3.20
N ASP A 140 -10.13 -17.05 -3.81
CA ASP A 140 -9.27 -17.38 -4.94
C ASP A 140 -8.03 -18.18 -4.48
N LEU A 141 -7.95 -19.43 -4.94
CA LEU A 141 -6.87 -20.36 -4.60
C LEU A 141 -5.47 -19.85 -4.96
N GLU A 142 -5.33 -19.07 -6.04
CA GLU A 142 -4.03 -18.52 -6.43
C GLU A 142 -3.58 -17.44 -5.44
N VAL A 143 -4.51 -16.58 -5.01
CA VAL A 143 -4.24 -15.53 -4.01
C VAL A 143 -3.91 -16.17 -2.65
N LEU A 144 -4.65 -17.20 -2.26
CA LEU A 144 -4.44 -17.95 -1.01
C LEU A 144 -3.04 -18.61 -0.93
N LYS A 145 -2.45 -18.91 -2.09
CA LYS A 145 -1.12 -19.54 -2.24
C LYS A 145 0.03 -18.53 -2.30
N PHE A 146 -0.22 -17.22 -2.35
CA PHE A 146 0.86 -16.23 -2.28
C PHE A 146 1.63 -16.40 -0.98
N LYS A 147 2.96 -16.48 -1.07
CA LYS A 147 3.89 -16.67 0.06
C LYS A 147 4.76 -15.44 0.27
N ASP A 148 4.99 -15.10 1.53
CA ASP A 148 6.00 -14.12 1.93
C ASP A 148 7.42 -14.74 1.97
N ASP A 149 8.39 -13.98 2.46
CA ASP A 149 9.80 -14.38 2.57
C ASP A 149 10.07 -15.52 3.56
N LYS A 150 9.11 -15.86 4.42
CA LYS A 150 9.16 -16.97 5.37
C LYS A 150 8.32 -18.16 4.91
N GLY A 151 7.86 -18.14 3.66
CA GLY A 151 6.97 -19.14 3.10
C GLY A 151 5.56 -19.11 3.69
N THR A 152 5.23 -18.12 4.52
CA THR A 152 3.89 -17.97 5.11
C THR A 152 2.95 -17.50 4.02
N SER A 153 1.86 -18.23 3.80
CA SER A 153 0.89 -17.87 2.77
C SER A 153 -0.28 -17.03 3.29
N VAL A 154 -1.03 -16.42 2.38
CA VAL A 154 -2.31 -15.75 2.72
C VAL A 154 -3.26 -16.71 3.44
N ALA A 155 -3.32 -17.97 3.02
CA ALA A 155 -4.10 -19.01 3.71
C ALA A 155 -3.65 -19.24 5.16
N HIS A 156 -2.35 -19.17 5.46
CA HIS A 156 -1.87 -19.29 6.85
C HIS A 156 -2.42 -18.14 7.71
N ILE A 157 -2.37 -16.90 7.20
CA ILE A 157 -2.88 -15.73 7.91
C ILE A 157 -4.39 -15.86 8.15
N MET A 158 -5.15 -16.22 7.11
CA MET A 158 -6.59 -16.44 7.23
C MET A 158 -6.92 -17.54 8.24
N ALA A 159 -6.19 -18.66 8.22
CA ALA A 159 -6.36 -19.73 9.19
C ALA A 159 -6.04 -19.28 10.62
N SER A 160 -4.97 -18.50 10.82
CA SER A 160 -4.63 -17.94 12.14
C SER A 160 -5.69 -16.98 12.67
N ASN A 161 -6.46 -16.36 11.77
CA ASN A 161 -7.60 -15.51 12.08
C ASN A 161 -8.93 -16.30 12.24
N GLY A 162 -8.88 -17.64 12.23
CA GLY A 162 -10.03 -18.52 12.46
C GLY A 162 -10.80 -18.91 11.19
N HIS A 163 -10.28 -18.63 9.99
CA HIS A 163 -10.89 -19.15 8.77
C HIS A 163 -10.57 -20.64 8.59
N THR A 164 -11.57 -21.44 8.24
CA THR A 164 -11.40 -22.87 8.00
C THR A 164 -11.40 -23.18 6.51
N PHE A 165 -10.45 -24.03 6.08
CA PHE A 165 -10.32 -24.48 4.70
C PHE A 165 -10.65 -25.97 4.61
N LYS A 166 -11.29 -26.40 3.52
CA LYS A 166 -11.61 -27.81 3.28
C LYS A 166 -10.70 -28.44 2.22
N GLU A 167 -10.06 -27.60 1.43
CA GLU A 167 -9.21 -27.96 0.31
C GLU A 167 -7.91 -28.54 0.84
N VAL A 168 -7.70 -29.84 0.65
CA VAL A 168 -6.49 -30.56 1.09
C VAL A 168 -5.21 -29.90 0.56
N GLU A 169 -5.27 -29.35 -0.65
CA GLU A 169 -4.14 -28.63 -1.23
C GLU A 169 -3.75 -27.35 -0.46
N LEU A 170 -4.71 -26.63 0.12
CA LEU A 170 -4.44 -25.46 0.96
C LEU A 170 -3.97 -25.88 2.34
N LEU A 171 -4.63 -26.88 2.93
CA LEU A 171 -4.32 -27.42 4.25
C LEU A 171 -2.86 -27.87 4.39
N ASN A 172 -2.30 -28.44 3.30
CA ASN A 172 -0.94 -28.99 3.28
C ASN A 172 0.14 -27.97 2.88
N ILE A 173 -0.20 -26.70 2.59
CA ILE A 173 0.82 -25.69 2.33
C ILE A 173 1.60 -25.46 3.62
N THR A 174 2.90 -25.70 3.59
CA THR A 174 3.82 -25.43 4.71
C THR A 174 4.59 -24.12 4.51
N ASN A 175 4.83 -23.42 5.61
CA ASN A 175 5.81 -22.33 5.67
C ASN A 175 7.22 -22.87 5.97
N ASP A 176 8.21 -21.98 6.01
CA ASP A 176 9.62 -22.36 6.17
C ASP A 176 9.95 -22.86 7.59
N PHE A 177 9.02 -22.68 8.54
CA PHE A 177 9.10 -23.21 9.89
C PHE A 177 8.50 -24.62 10.01
N GLY A 178 7.97 -25.18 8.93
CA GLY A 178 7.36 -26.51 8.90
C GLY A 178 5.91 -26.56 9.39
N PHE A 179 5.29 -25.42 9.68
CA PHE A 179 3.86 -25.37 10.01
C PHE A 179 3.03 -25.29 8.75
N SER A 180 1.98 -26.10 8.70
CA SER A 180 0.98 -26.14 7.63
C SER A 180 -0.21 -25.25 7.95
N VAL A 181 -0.99 -24.86 6.94
CA VAL A 181 -2.25 -24.11 7.14
C VAL A 181 -3.21 -24.84 8.09
N LYS A 182 -3.24 -26.18 8.07
CA LYS A 182 -4.04 -26.99 8.99
C LYS A 182 -3.66 -26.77 10.46
N ASP A 183 -2.36 -26.61 10.74
CA ASP A 183 -1.88 -26.42 12.10
C ASP A 183 -2.43 -25.11 12.69
N PHE A 184 -2.56 -24.06 11.88
CA PHE A 184 -3.17 -22.80 12.30
C PHE A 184 -4.70 -22.88 12.50
N GLN A 185 -5.41 -23.76 11.79
CA GLN A 185 -6.85 -23.97 12.01
C GLN A 185 -7.16 -24.72 13.31
N SER A 186 -6.37 -25.75 13.63
CA SER A 186 -6.59 -26.57 14.83
C SER A 186 -6.50 -25.77 16.15
N VAL A 187 -5.74 -24.67 16.17
CA VAL A 187 -5.67 -23.77 17.31
C VAL A 187 -6.99 -23.01 17.53
N SER A 188 -7.73 -22.71 16.45
CA SER A 188 -9.03 -22.03 16.54
C SER A 188 -10.15 -22.94 17.04
N ASP A 189 -10.13 -24.23 16.68
CA ASP A 189 -11.14 -25.21 17.14
C ASP A 189 -11.12 -25.38 18.68
N SER A 190 -9.94 -25.30 19.30
CA SER A 190 -9.78 -25.41 20.76
C SER A 190 -10.37 -24.23 21.56
N ARG A 191 -10.66 -23.09 20.92
CA ARG A 191 -11.28 -21.92 21.56
C ARG A 191 -12.80 -21.91 21.49
N SER A 192 -13.41 -22.75 20.65
CA SER A 192 -14.86 -22.89 20.51
C SER A 192 -15.51 -23.84 21.53
N GLU A 193 -14.73 -24.59 22.32
CA GLU A 193 -15.26 -25.53 23.32
C GLU A 193 -15.34 -24.95 24.76
N GLN A 194 -15.21 -23.62 24.93
CA GLN A 194 -15.29 -22.95 26.24
C GLN A 194 -16.44 -21.93 26.39
N LEU A 195 -17.49 -22.01 25.57
CA LEU A 195 -18.74 -21.25 25.74
C LEU A 195 -19.94 -22.20 25.79
#